data_AF-X6PZZ7-F1
#
_entry.id   AF-X6PZZ7-F1
#
_cell.length_a   1.000
_cell.length_b   1.000
_cell.length_c   1.000
_cell.angle_alpha   90.00
_cell.angle_beta   90.00
_cell.angle_gamma   90.00
#
_symmetry.space_group_name_H-M   'P 1'
#
loop_
_entity.id
_entity.type
_entity.pdbx_description
1 polymer ?
#
loop_
_entity_poly.entity_id
_entity_poly.type
_entity_poly.pdbx_seq_one_letter_code
_entity_poly.pdbx_strand_id
1 'polypeptide(L)'
;MIKDKSRQCQAAQSPCSLDLNGQEIRTIEEVEERLPLAFTDYTRSLFGDKLYHTFLKGLGETAPVSIRLNPFKLAETTHKVNPELNPQPIPWCKEGYWLDTRPNFTFDPLLHAGVYYVQEASSMFLSHVLQHMVKQPVMALDLCAAPGGKTTCARASLPAGSFLFSNEPIRKRAQILAENVQKFGHEGVAVTNNYPRDYKKTKLGFDVIIADVPCSGEGMFRKDPQSIEEWSLQNVENCWQLQRSIIADIWDNLKPGGILIYSTCTFNAHEDEENIAWILNEYDAELLSVPTEEAWNITGSLIDNPLKDGREFPVYRFIPGKTRGEGIFMAIIRKHGENKTFINKTTIDVDKAIVEARKRLRILSHGVKDGMQKGKNVIPDHTLALSFSTDKSAYPNVEVDYQTAIAYLRHEAIVLSSDTPRGIILLTYKGYPIGFAKNLGNRANNLYPQEWRIKSTHIPDEPLVLL
;
A
#
# COMPACT_ATOMS: atom_id res chain seq x y z
N MET A 1 25.35 -54.15 42.67
CA MET A 1 25.99 -53.52 41.50
C MET A 1 24.90 -52.86 40.67
N ILE A 2 25.19 -51.65 40.17
CA ILE A 2 24.35 -50.78 39.32
C ILE A 2 23.16 -50.14 40.06
N LYS A 3 23.41 -48.96 40.65
CA LYS A 3 22.38 -47.95 40.93
C LYS A 3 22.60 -46.77 39.98
N ASP A 4 21.50 -46.41 39.38
CA ASP A 4 21.19 -45.33 38.46
C ASP A 4 21.83 -43.97 38.83
N LYS A 5 22.43 -43.30 37.84
CA LYS A 5 22.80 -41.87 37.87
C LYS A 5 22.61 -41.29 36.46
N SER A 6 21.37 -41.07 36.08
CA SER A 6 21.03 -40.12 35.02
C SER A 6 21.19 -38.69 35.56
N ARG A 7 22.27 -38.02 35.17
CA ARG A 7 22.42 -36.56 35.26
C ARG A 7 21.56 -35.93 34.17
N GLN A 8 20.43 -35.32 34.53
CA GLN A 8 19.79 -34.33 33.67
C GLN A 8 20.59 -33.02 33.75
N CYS A 9 21.12 -32.60 32.60
CA CYS A 9 21.61 -31.24 32.41
C CYS A 9 20.41 -30.29 32.47
N GLN A 10 20.40 -29.39 33.45
CA GLN A 10 19.64 -28.15 33.36
C GLN A 10 20.37 -27.27 32.34
N ALA A 11 19.83 -27.18 31.12
CA ALA A 11 20.19 -26.11 30.21
C ALA A 11 19.63 -24.82 30.83
N ALA A 12 20.53 -23.95 31.29
CA ALA A 12 20.17 -22.61 31.73
C ALA A 12 19.60 -21.85 30.53
N GLN A 13 18.33 -21.44 30.62
CA GLN A 13 17.76 -20.49 29.68
C GLN A 13 18.52 -19.16 29.83
N SER A 14 19.11 -18.67 28.74
CA SER A 14 19.67 -17.31 28.68
C SER A 14 18.57 -16.30 29.01
N PRO A 15 18.90 -15.18 29.70
CA PRO A 15 17.92 -14.17 30.03
C PRO A 15 17.48 -13.46 28.74
N CYS A 16 16.24 -13.68 28.33
CA CYS A 16 15.65 -12.99 27.20
C CYS A 16 15.47 -11.50 27.56
N SER A 17 15.97 -10.60 26.72
CA SER A 17 15.79 -9.16 26.89
C SER A 17 14.58 -8.71 26.11
N LEU A 18 13.68 -7.97 26.76
CA LEU A 18 12.45 -7.47 26.16
C LEU A 18 12.71 -6.06 25.60
N ASP A 19 12.13 -5.74 24.44
CA ASP A 19 12.10 -4.39 23.93
C ASP A 19 11.09 -3.51 24.70
N LEU A 20 11.01 -2.21 24.34
CA LEU A 20 10.10 -1.25 24.95
C LEU A 20 8.61 -1.63 24.79
N ASN A 21 8.29 -2.63 23.95
CA ASN A 21 6.96 -3.14 23.67
C ASN A 21 6.71 -4.54 24.25
N GLY A 22 7.65 -5.09 25.04
CA GLY A 22 7.52 -6.42 25.65
C GLY A 22 7.69 -7.58 24.67
N GLN A 23 8.33 -7.37 23.51
CA GLN A 23 8.71 -8.43 22.57
C GLN A 23 10.15 -8.90 22.82
N GLU A 24 10.40 -10.19 22.63
CA GLU A 24 11.74 -10.78 22.76
C GLU A 24 12.71 -10.17 21.73
N ILE A 25 13.75 -9.48 22.21
CA ILE A 25 14.89 -9.07 21.39
C ILE A 25 15.70 -10.34 21.15
N ARG A 26 15.66 -10.83 19.91
CA ARG A 26 16.45 -11.99 19.50
C ARG A 26 17.90 -11.59 19.32
N THR A 27 18.80 -12.50 19.67
CA THR A 27 20.21 -12.34 19.31
C THR A 27 20.38 -12.42 17.80
N ILE A 28 21.48 -11.89 17.27
CA ILE A 28 21.76 -11.92 15.83
C ILE A 28 21.91 -13.36 15.35
N GLU A 29 22.53 -14.21 16.18
CA GLU A 29 22.69 -15.63 15.95
C GLU A 29 21.33 -16.36 15.87
N GLU A 30 20.41 -16.08 16.80
CA GLU A 30 19.05 -16.66 16.79
C GLU A 30 18.22 -16.23 15.56
N VAL A 31 18.42 -14.99 15.08
CA VAL A 31 17.76 -14.52 13.85
C VAL A 31 18.33 -15.27 12.65
N GLU A 32 19.65 -15.36 12.54
CA GLU A 32 20.32 -16.01 11.42
C GLU A 32 20.01 -17.51 11.33
N GLU A 33 19.97 -18.23 12.45
CA GLU A 33 19.65 -19.68 12.51
C GLU A 33 18.25 -20.02 11.98
N ARG A 34 17.33 -19.05 11.95
CA ARG A 34 15.96 -19.22 11.45
C ARG A 34 15.83 -18.97 9.96
N LEU A 35 16.84 -18.38 9.33
CA LEU A 35 16.81 -18.04 7.92
C LEU A 35 17.34 -19.22 7.08
N PRO A 36 16.83 -19.44 5.85
CA PRO A 36 17.34 -20.49 4.99
C PRO A 36 18.84 -20.28 4.68
N LEU A 37 19.64 -21.36 4.77
CA LEU A 37 21.10 -21.26 4.55
C LEU A 37 21.46 -20.66 3.19
N ALA A 38 20.72 -21.02 2.13
CA ALA A 38 20.94 -20.44 0.80
C ALA A 38 20.66 -18.93 0.76
N PHE A 39 19.70 -18.45 1.56
CA PHE A 39 19.40 -17.02 1.68
C PHE A 39 20.53 -16.30 2.44
N THR A 40 21.00 -16.85 3.56
CA THR A 40 22.05 -16.23 4.38
C THR A 40 23.37 -16.15 3.62
N ASP A 41 23.79 -17.24 2.97
CA ASP A 41 25.02 -17.28 2.16
C ASP A 41 25.00 -16.25 1.03
N TYR A 42 23.90 -16.21 0.26
CA TYR A 42 23.74 -15.27 -0.85
C TYR A 42 23.69 -13.81 -0.35
N THR A 43 22.85 -13.52 0.65
CA THR A 43 22.64 -12.17 1.15
C THR A 43 23.89 -11.61 1.80
N ARG A 44 24.63 -12.43 2.56
CA ARG A 44 25.92 -12.03 3.15
C ARG A 44 26.96 -11.70 2.07
N SER A 45 27.02 -12.51 1.01
CA SER A 45 27.91 -12.22 -0.13
C SER A 45 27.54 -10.92 -0.84
N LEU A 46 26.24 -10.64 -1.02
CA LEU A 46 25.75 -9.44 -1.68
C LEU A 46 25.95 -8.18 -0.84
N PHE A 47 25.65 -8.25 0.45
CA PHE A 47 25.67 -7.08 1.35
C PHE A 47 27.10 -6.77 1.84
N GLY A 48 27.95 -7.80 1.90
CA GLY A 48 29.18 -7.78 2.68
C GLY A 48 28.90 -7.83 4.19
N ASP A 49 29.92 -8.22 4.97
CA ASP A 49 29.76 -8.54 6.39
C ASP A 49 29.13 -7.41 7.22
N LYS A 50 29.54 -6.16 6.99
CA LYS A 50 29.08 -5.01 7.79
C LYS A 50 27.58 -4.72 7.60
N LEU A 51 27.12 -4.70 6.34
CA LEU A 51 25.72 -4.43 6.04
C LEU A 51 24.84 -5.63 6.38
N TYR A 52 25.33 -6.85 6.15
CA TYR A 52 24.64 -8.08 6.54
C TYR A 52 24.40 -8.14 8.06
N HIS A 53 25.41 -7.82 8.88
CA HIS A 53 25.24 -7.73 10.33
C HIS A 53 24.21 -6.66 10.73
N THR A 54 24.22 -5.50 10.06
CA THR A 54 23.21 -4.43 10.29
C THR A 54 21.80 -4.92 9.94
N PHE A 55 21.67 -5.65 8.85
CA PHE A 55 20.42 -6.23 8.37
C PHE A 55 19.86 -7.27 9.35
N LEU A 56 20.68 -8.21 9.82
CA LEU A 56 20.25 -9.22 10.81
C LEU A 56 19.77 -8.57 12.11
N LYS A 57 20.47 -7.54 12.60
CA LYS A 57 19.99 -6.76 13.74
C LYS A 57 18.61 -6.16 13.47
N GLY A 58 18.42 -5.54 12.30
CA GLY A 58 17.14 -4.98 11.91
C GLY A 58 16.01 -6.01 11.76
N LEU A 59 16.32 -7.23 11.33
CA LEU A 59 15.36 -8.34 11.29
C LEU A 59 14.95 -8.84 12.69
N GLY A 60 15.83 -8.71 13.68
CA GLY A 60 15.56 -9.05 15.08
C GLY A 60 14.75 -8.00 15.85
N GLU A 61 14.61 -6.79 15.31
CA GLU A 61 13.84 -5.70 15.91
C GLU A 61 12.34 -5.79 15.59
N THR A 62 11.52 -5.13 16.39
CA THR A 62 10.08 -5.00 16.13
C THR A 62 9.84 -4.18 14.86
N ALA A 63 9.00 -4.71 13.97
CA ALA A 63 8.59 -4.05 12.74
C ALA A 63 7.98 -2.65 13.01
N PRO A 64 8.51 -1.56 12.40
CA PRO A 64 7.93 -0.24 12.54
C PRO A 64 6.47 -0.21 12.07
N VAL A 65 5.63 0.43 12.86
CA VAL A 65 4.24 0.71 12.51
C VAL A 65 4.20 2.06 11.82
N SER A 66 3.53 2.12 10.68
CA SER A 66 3.36 3.37 9.95
C SER A 66 1.99 3.49 9.31
N ILE A 67 1.54 4.73 9.19
CA ILE A 67 0.29 5.13 8.56
C ILE A 67 0.54 6.28 7.59
N ARG A 68 -0.35 6.42 6.63
CA ARG A 68 -0.37 7.54 5.68
C ARG A 68 -1.74 8.18 5.67
N LEU A 69 -1.78 9.47 5.98
CA LEU A 69 -3.01 10.26 5.98
C LEU A 69 -3.56 10.45 4.55
N ASN A 70 -4.88 10.57 4.43
CA ASN A 70 -5.56 10.87 3.18
C ASN A 70 -5.74 12.38 3.03
N PRO A 71 -4.96 13.07 2.18
CA PRO A 71 -5.01 14.52 2.07
C PRO A 71 -6.34 15.04 1.50
N PHE A 72 -7.14 14.20 0.83
CA PHE A 72 -8.42 14.60 0.27
C PHE A 72 -9.55 14.67 1.30
N LYS A 73 -9.40 13.97 2.43
CA LYS A 73 -10.42 13.92 3.49
C LYS A 73 -10.09 14.81 4.68
N LEU A 74 -8.82 15.17 4.85
CA LEU A 74 -8.40 16.06 5.92
C LEU A 74 -8.68 17.51 5.55
N ALA A 75 -9.37 18.26 6.42
CA ALA A 75 -9.46 19.71 6.32
C ALA A 75 -8.09 20.34 6.66
N GLU A 76 -7.74 21.45 5.98
CA GLU A 76 -6.40 22.06 6.00
C GLU A 76 -5.89 22.52 7.39
N THR A 77 -6.74 22.61 8.43
CA THR A 77 -6.41 23.36 9.66
C THR A 77 -6.52 22.62 10.99
N THR A 78 -6.91 21.34 11.06
CA THR A 78 -7.39 20.78 12.36
C THR A 78 -6.90 19.41 12.80
N HIS A 79 -6.14 18.66 12.00
CA HIS A 79 -5.89 17.24 12.35
C HIS A 79 -4.41 16.96 12.61
N LYS A 80 -4.11 16.63 13.87
CA LYS A 80 -2.85 16.03 14.29
C LYS A 80 -3.12 14.57 14.60
N VAL A 81 -2.20 13.69 14.21
CA VAL A 81 -2.22 12.31 14.70
C VAL A 81 -2.16 12.36 16.23
N ASN A 82 -2.95 11.50 16.89
CA ASN A 82 -3.07 11.42 18.33
C ASN A 82 -1.67 11.40 18.98
N PRO A 83 -1.32 12.40 19.80
CA PRO A 83 0.00 12.49 20.43
C PRO A 83 0.37 11.27 21.28
N GLU A 84 -0.60 10.52 21.82
CA GLU A 84 -0.37 9.29 22.58
C GLU A 84 0.26 8.17 21.74
N LEU A 85 0.15 8.25 20.41
CA LEU A 85 0.82 7.35 19.47
C LEU A 85 2.27 7.76 19.15
N ASN A 86 2.73 8.88 19.72
CA ASN A 86 4.04 9.49 19.45
C ASN A 86 4.38 9.57 17.95
N PRO A 87 3.54 10.22 17.13
CA PRO A 87 3.69 10.22 15.68
C PRO A 87 5.01 10.89 15.25
N GLN A 88 5.83 10.17 14.50
CA GLN A 88 7.07 10.69 13.91
C GLN A 88 6.92 10.81 12.39
N PRO A 89 7.18 11.98 11.78
CA PRO A 89 6.99 12.16 10.34
C PRO A 89 7.95 11.31 9.51
N ILE A 90 7.47 10.77 8.39
CA ILE A 90 8.28 10.02 7.42
C ILE A 90 8.91 11.02 6.42
N PRO A 91 10.25 11.12 6.30
CA PRO A 91 10.90 12.19 5.55
C PRO A 91 10.54 12.26 4.06
N TRP A 92 10.29 11.11 3.44
CA TRP A 92 9.98 10.99 2.02
C TRP A 92 8.47 10.92 1.71
N CYS A 93 7.61 11.18 2.70
CA CYS A 93 6.17 11.21 2.50
C CYS A 93 5.51 12.18 3.49
N LYS A 94 5.11 13.36 3.03
CA LYS A 94 4.49 14.42 3.84
C LYS A 94 3.31 13.93 4.70
N GLU A 95 2.49 13.04 4.15
CA GLU A 95 1.32 12.48 4.84
C GLU A 95 1.65 11.24 5.71
N GLY A 96 2.90 10.80 5.74
CA GLY A 96 3.34 9.57 6.38
C GLY A 96 3.85 9.79 7.81
N TYR A 97 3.47 8.90 8.72
CA TYR A 97 3.94 8.89 10.10
C TYR A 97 4.30 7.47 10.54
N TRP A 98 5.43 7.32 11.24
CA TRP A 98 5.66 6.19 12.13
C TRP A 98 4.91 6.41 13.45
N LEU A 99 4.48 5.31 14.06
CA LEU A 99 3.88 5.28 15.38
C LEU A 99 4.75 4.40 16.29
N ASP A 100 4.79 4.72 17.59
CA ASP A 100 5.54 3.91 18.56
C ASP A 100 4.84 2.59 18.86
N THR A 101 3.51 2.58 18.84
CA THR A 101 2.68 1.41 19.12
C THR A 101 1.74 1.09 17.95
N ARG A 102 1.33 -0.19 17.86
CA ARG A 102 0.34 -0.65 16.90
C ARG A 102 -1.06 -0.62 17.54
N PRO A 103 -1.89 0.42 17.30
CA PRO A 103 -3.28 0.36 17.74
C PRO A 103 -4.06 -0.68 16.93
N ASN A 104 -5.22 -1.08 17.45
CA ASN A 104 -6.13 -1.94 16.71
C ASN A 104 -6.90 -1.13 15.66
N PHE A 105 -6.23 -0.89 14.52
CA PHE A 105 -6.77 -0.10 13.40
C PHE A 105 -8.14 -0.56 12.91
N THR A 106 -8.48 -1.86 13.04
CA THR A 106 -9.78 -2.40 12.60
C THR A 106 -10.94 -1.76 13.35
N PHE A 107 -10.74 -1.37 14.60
CA PHE A 107 -11.75 -0.73 15.45
C PHE A 107 -11.61 0.79 15.51
N ASP A 108 -10.86 1.40 14.60
CA ASP A 108 -10.90 2.84 14.39
C ASP A 108 -11.89 3.16 13.25
N PRO A 109 -13.03 3.82 13.51
CA PRO A 109 -13.96 4.19 12.45
C PRO A 109 -13.33 5.07 11.35
N LEU A 110 -12.26 5.81 11.66
CA LEU A 110 -11.56 6.67 10.70
C LEU A 110 -10.80 5.86 9.63
N LEU A 111 -10.39 4.62 9.93
CA LEU A 111 -9.84 3.70 8.92
C LEU A 111 -10.92 3.37 7.88
N HIS A 112 -12.14 3.06 8.33
CA HIS A 112 -13.26 2.70 7.46
C HIS A 112 -13.82 3.90 6.71
N ALA A 113 -13.74 5.09 7.30
CA ALA A 113 -13.97 6.35 6.63
C ALA A 113 -12.85 6.72 5.64
N GLY A 114 -11.77 5.93 5.54
CA GLY A 114 -10.66 6.13 4.60
C GLY A 114 -9.83 7.39 4.85
N VAL A 115 -9.79 7.87 6.09
CA VAL A 115 -9.06 9.07 6.51
C VAL A 115 -7.54 8.83 6.51
N TYR A 116 -7.13 7.58 6.62
CA TYR A 116 -5.74 7.15 6.52
C TYR A 116 -5.66 5.73 5.98
N TYR A 117 -4.44 5.30 5.67
CA TYR A 117 -4.11 3.94 5.26
C TYR A 117 -2.94 3.43 6.09
N VAL A 118 -3.01 2.18 6.55
CA VAL A 118 -1.88 1.51 7.23
C VAL A 118 -0.93 0.98 6.15
N GLN A 119 0.19 1.64 5.94
CA GLN A 119 1.15 1.34 4.88
C GLN A 119 2.56 1.36 5.46
N GLU A 120 3.41 0.43 5.01
CA GLU A 120 4.82 0.39 5.39
C GLU A 120 5.58 1.61 4.84
N ALA A 121 6.45 2.19 5.67
CA ALA A 121 7.09 3.48 5.42
C ALA A 121 7.96 3.50 4.15
N SER A 122 8.79 2.48 3.92
CA SER A 122 9.67 2.40 2.74
C SER A 122 8.86 2.43 1.44
N SER A 123 7.72 1.73 1.41
CA SER A 123 6.80 1.75 0.27
C SER A 123 6.18 3.13 0.00
N MET A 124 6.22 4.06 0.95
CA MET A 124 5.75 5.44 0.74
C MET A 124 6.76 6.30 -0.04
N PHE A 125 7.99 5.82 -0.30
CA PHE A 125 8.98 6.52 -1.14
C PHE A 125 8.45 6.79 -2.56
N LEU A 126 7.47 6.00 -3.01
CA LEU A 126 6.68 6.26 -4.21
C LEU A 126 6.11 7.70 -4.25
N SER A 127 5.72 8.25 -3.10
CA SER A 127 5.21 9.62 -3.00
C SER A 127 6.26 10.64 -3.43
N HIS A 128 7.47 10.53 -2.87
CA HIS A 128 8.61 11.38 -3.23
C HIS A 128 8.95 11.28 -4.71
N VAL A 129 8.99 10.06 -5.25
CA VAL A 129 9.27 9.84 -6.69
C VAL A 129 8.24 10.51 -7.58
N LEU A 130 6.95 10.29 -7.32
CA LEU A 130 5.87 10.86 -8.15
C LEU A 130 5.83 12.38 -8.04
N GLN A 131 5.97 12.93 -6.83
CA GLN A 131 5.99 14.37 -6.63
C GLN A 131 7.20 15.02 -7.32
N HIS A 132 8.35 14.35 -7.37
CA HIS A 132 9.53 14.85 -8.07
C HIS A 132 9.36 14.80 -9.60
N MET A 133 8.89 13.67 -10.13
CA MET A 133 8.91 13.37 -11.56
C MET A 133 7.67 13.88 -12.31
N VAL A 134 6.52 14.01 -11.65
CA VAL A 134 5.23 14.25 -12.32
C VAL A 134 4.66 15.61 -11.90
N LYS A 135 4.79 16.60 -12.79
CA LYS A 135 4.31 17.97 -12.54
C LYS A 135 3.01 18.33 -13.26
N GLN A 136 2.63 17.55 -14.26
CA GLN A 136 1.42 17.74 -15.06
C GLN A 136 0.44 16.59 -14.82
N PRO A 137 -0.87 16.80 -15.09
CA PRO A 137 -1.85 15.72 -15.08
C PRO A 137 -1.44 14.57 -16.01
N VAL A 138 -1.48 13.33 -15.53
CA VAL A 138 -1.07 12.14 -16.28
C VAL A 138 -2.10 11.01 -16.24
N MET A 139 -2.10 10.16 -17.26
CA MET A 139 -2.71 8.83 -17.14
C MET A 139 -1.69 7.88 -16.54
N ALA A 140 -2.01 7.35 -15.37
CA ALA A 140 -1.15 6.43 -14.63
C ALA A 140 -1.79 5.03 -14.52
N LEU A 141 -0.96 4.01 -14.35
CA LEU A 141 -1.36 2.64 -14.06
C LEU A 141 -0.58 2.10 -12.87
N ASP A 142 -1.25 1.69 -11.82
CA ASP A 142 -0.73 0.78 -10.80
C ASP A 142 -1.07 -0.66 -11.23
N LEU A 143 -0.06 -1.38 -11.73
CA LEU A 143 -0.24 -2.63 -12.47
C LEU A 143 -0.53 -3.84 -11.56
N CYS A 144 -0.01 -3.80 -10.34
CA CYS A 144 -0.06 -4.86 -9.33
C CYS A 144 -0.54 -4.28 -8.00
N ALA A 145 -1.76 -3.76 -8.02
CA ALA A 145 -2.20 -2.72 -7.09
C ALA A 145 -2.69 -3.22 -5.73
N ALA A 146 -3.12 -4.47 -5.59
CA ALA A 146 -3.75 -4.90 -4.34
C ALA A 146 -2.73 -5.09 -3.21
N PRO A 147 -3.04 -4.67 -1.97
CA PRO A 147 -4.38 -4.27 -1.49
C PRO A 147 -4.77 -2.79 -1.70
N GLY A 148 -3.91 -1.95 -2.29
CA GLY A 148 -4.22 -0.56 -2.63
C GLY A 148 -3.36 0.51 -1.96
N GLY A 149 -2.34 0.11 -1.17
CA GLY A 149 -1.43 1.06 -0.51
C GLY A 149 -0.71 1.96 -1.51
N LYS A 150 -0.09 1.37 -2.55
CA LYS A 150 0.57 2.13 -3.61
C LYS A 150 -0.39 2.89 -4.50
N THR A 151 -1.56 2.34 -4.82
CA THR A 151 -2.63 3.05 -5.54
C THR A 151 -3.04 4.34 -4.83
N THR A 152 -3.36 4.26 -3.54
CA THR A 152 -3.79 5.43 -2.76
C THR A 152 -2.63 6.39 -2.51
N CYS A 153 -1.38 5.89 -2.46
CA CYS A 153 -0.16 6.70 -2.39
C CYS A 153 0.00 7.50 -3.67
N ALA A 154 -0.03 6.82 -4.82
CA ALA A 154 0.06 7.45 -6.11
C ALA A 154 -1.05 8.48 -6.35
N ARG A 155 -2.31 8.15 -6.02
CA ARG A 155 -3.42 9.10 -6.18
C ARG A 155 -3.24 10.37 -5.34
N ALA A 156 -2.70 10.26 -4.13
CA ALA A 156 -2.40 11.41 -3.28
C ALA A 156 -1.23 12.26 -3.82
N SER A 157 -0.25 11.65 -4.47
CA SER A 157 0.97 12.31 -4.93
C SER A 157 0.89 12.87 -6.35
N LEU A 158 -0.01 12.34 -7.19
CA LEU A 158 -0.18 12.74 -8.58
C LEU A 158 -0.93 14.09 -8.69
N PRO A 159 -0.55 14.98 -9.63
CA PRO A 159 -1.23 16.26 -9.85
C PRO A 159 -2.75 16.14 -10.05
N ALA A 160 -3.49 17.16 -9.62
CA ALA A 160 -4.94 17.25 -9.83
C ALA A 160 -5.29 17.12 -11.33
N GLY A 161 -6.35 16.37 -11.64
CA GLY A 161 -6.72 16.04 -13.01
C GLY A 161 -6.02 14.81 -13.60
N SER A 162 -5.06 14.21 -12.89
CA SER A 162 -4.51 12.90 -13.26
C SER A 162 -5.56 11.80 -13.07
N PHE A 163 -5.44 10.73 -13.87
CA PHE A 163 -6.32 9.56 -13.78
C PHE A 163 -5.51 8.29 -13.57
N LEU A 164 -5.91 7.45 -12.61
CA LEU A 164 -5.18 6.24 -12.22
C LEU A 164 -6.01 4.98 -12.49
N PHE A 165 -5.48 4.07 -13.31
CA PHE A 165 -5.95 2.69 -13.33
C PHE A 165 -5.21 1.88 -12.27
N SER A 166 -5.93 1.03 -11.54
CA SER A 166 -5.38 0.13 -10.53
C SER A 166 -5.79 -1.29 -10.87
N ASN A 167 -4.82 -2.15 -11.14
CA ASN A 167 -5.05 -3.50 -11.65
C ASN A 167 -4.63 -4.56 -10.63
N GLU A 168 -5.45 -5.61 -10.51
CA GLU A 168 -5.10 -6.80 -9.76
C GLU A 168 -5.67 -8.04 -10.48
N PRO A 169 -4.84 -8.97 -10.97
CA PRO A 169 -5.33 -10.15 -11.69
C PRO A 169 -6.13 -11.12 -10.80
N ILE A 170 -5.82 -11.23 -9.51
CA ILE A 170 -6.45 -12.18 -8.60
C ILE A 170 -7.75 -11.59 -8.05
N ARG A 171 -8.89 -12.14 -8.50
CA ARG A 171 -10.24 -11.62 -8.19
C ARG A 171 -10.47 -11.32 -6.70
N LYS A 172 -10.04 -12.19 -5.79
CA LYS A 172 -10.21 -11.98 -4.33
C LYS A 172 -9.45 -10.73 -3.85
N ARG A 173 -8.20 -10.58 -4.26
CA ARG A 173 -7.37 -9.39 -3.97
C ARG A 173 -7.92 -8.14 -4.65
N ALA A 174 -8.46 -8.27 -5.87
CA ALA A 174 -9.03 -7.16 -6.61
C ALA A 174 -10.29 -6.58 -5.94
N GLN A 175 -11.07 -7.42 -5.23
CA GLN A 175 -12.19 -6.92 -4.40
C GLN A 175 -11.71 -6.12 -3.20
N ILE A 176 -10.62 -6.56 -2.54
CA ILE A 176 -9.99 -5.83 -1.43
C ILE A 176 -9.46 -4.47 -1.93
N LEU A 177 -8.78 -4.47 -3.08
CA LEU A 177 -8.35 -3.25 -3.76
C LEU A 177 -9.54 -2.31 -4.04
N ALA A 178 -10.62 -2.84 -4.62
CA ALA A 178 -11.81 -2.05 -4.93
C ALA A 178 -12.44 -1.45 -3.67
N GLU A 179 -12.53 -2.20 -2.57
CA GLU A 179 -12.99 -1.71 -1.27
C GLU A 179 -12.10 -0.58 -0.76
N ASN A 180 -10.79 -0.77 -0.71
CA ASN A 180 -9.86 0.25 -0.21
C ASN A 180 -9.86 1.53 -1.05
N VAL A 181 -9.95 1.42 -2.38
CA VAL A 181 -10.08 2.58 -3.28
C VAL A 181 -11.39 3.32 -3.05
N GLN A 182 -12.50 2.59 -2.87
CA GLN A 182 -13.80 3.21 -2.57
C GLN A 182 -13.80 3.89 -1.19
N LYS A 183 -13.13 3.30 -0.19
CA LYS A 183 -12.92 3.93 1.12
C LYS A 183 -12.06 5.19 1.01
N PHE A 184 -11.00 5.16 0.21
CA PHE A 184 -10.16 6.33 -0.06
C PHE A 184 -10.97 7.48 -0.69
N GLY A 185 -11.96 7.15 -1.52
CA GLY A 185 -13.05 8.07 -1.87
C GLY A 185 -12.73 9.08 -2.98
N HIS A 186 -11.72 8.81 -3.83
CA HIS A 186 -11.30 9.69 -4.92
C HIS A 186 -11.81 9.20 -6.29
N GLU A 187 -12.48 10.07 -7.05
CA GLU A 187 -13.12 9.73 -8.33
C GLU A 187 -12.16 9.39 -9.48
N GLY A 188 -10.97 10.01 -9.48
CA GLY A 188 -9.90 9.79 -10.47
C GLY A 188 -9.17 8.44 -10.37
N VAL A 189 -9.85 7.37 -9.93
CA VAL A 189 -9.32 6.01 -9.87
C VAL A 189 -10.32 5.01 -10.48
N ALA A 190 -9.83 4.09 -11.29
CA ALA A 190 -10.58 2.92 -11.76
C ALA A 190 -9.88 1.63 -11.36
N VAL A 191 -10.63 0.69 -10.77
CA VAL A 191 -10.12 -0.64 -10.42
C VAL A 191 -10.47 -1.64 -11.51
N THR A 192 -9.48 -2.43 -11.89
CA THR A 192 -9.55 -3.43 -12.96
C THR A 192 -9.06 -4.78 -12.47
N ASN A 193 -9.54 -5.85 -13.10
CA ASN A 193 -9.19 -7.23 -12.74
C ASN A 193 -8.75 -8.02 -13.96
N ASN A 194 -7.50 -7.82 -14.39
CA ASN A 194 -6.96 -8.38 -15.63
C ASN A 194 -5.47 -8.75 -15.47
N TYR A 195 -4.96 -9.55 -16.41
CA TYR A 195 -3.51 -9.76 -16.53
C TYR A 195 -2.86 -8.63 -17.35
N PRO A 196 -1.55 -8.35 -17.17
CA PRO A 196 -0.84 -7.35 -17.97
C PRO A 196 -1.03 -7.51 -19.49
N ARG A 197 -0.93 -8.72 -20.05
CA ARG A 197 -1.22 -9.00 -21.47
C ARG A 197 -2.58 -8.52 -22.00
N ASP A 198 -3.57 -8.31 -21.13
CA ASP A 198 -4.88 -7.84 -21.57
C ASP A 198 -4.87 -6.34 -21.84
N TYR A 199 -3.99 -5.57 -21.16
CA TYR A 199 -3.74 -4.16 -21.47
C TYR A 199 -3.11 -3.97 -22.85
N LYS A 200 -2.23 -4.89 -23.27
CA LYS A 200 -1.62 -4.88 -24.61
C LYS A 200 -2.65 -4.93 -25.74
N LYS A 201 -3.84 -5.47 -25.48
CA LYS A 201 -4.96 -5.56 -26.44
C LYS A 201 -5.78 -4.27 -26.51
N THR A 202 -5.55 -3.33 -25.61
CA THR A 202 -6.21 -2.02 -25.57
C THR A 202 -5.40 -0.97 -26.35
N LYS A 203 -6.02 0.17 -26.65
CA LYS A 203 -5.30 1.37 -27.10
C LYS A 203 -4.93 2.33 -25.96
N LEU A 204 -4.94 1.86 -24.71
CA LEU A 204 -4.56 2.68 -23.56
C LEU A 204 -3.04 2.87 -23.55
N GLY A 205 -2.61 4.12 -23.34
CA GLY A 205 -1.22 4.47 -23.11
C GLY A 205 -1.08 5.23 -21.81
N PHE A 206 -0.06 4.93 -21.03
CA PHE A 206 0.19 5.52 -19.73
C PHE A 206 1.46 6.37 -19.75
N ASP A 207 1.41 7.53 -19.11
CA ASP A 207 2.58 8.37 -18.90
C ASP A 207 3.41 7.86 -17.71
N VAL A 208 2.75 7.19 -16.76
CA VAL A 208 3.37 6.57 -15.58
C VAL A 208 2.84 5.16 -15.38
N ILE A 209 3.72 4.19 -15.20
CA ILE A 209 3.37 2.83 -14.78
C ILE A 209 4.09 2.53 -13.47
N ILE A 210 3.35 2.14 -12.44
CA ILE A 210 3.85 1.67 -11.16
C ILE A 210 3.77 0.15 -11.20
N ALA A 211 4.92 -0.50 -11.18
CA ALA A 211 5.08 -1.95 -11.26
C ALA A 211 5.67 -2.45 -9.94
N ASP A 212 4.82 -2.52 -8.91
CA ASP A 212 5.12 -3.21 -7.65
C ASP A 212 4.92 -4.72 -7.83
N VAL A 213 5.90 -5.33 -8.49
CA VAL A 213 5.76 -6.67 -9.05
C VAL A 213 5.77 -7.73 -7.94
N PRO A 214 5.05 -8.85 -8.12
CA PRO A 214 5.20 -10.01 -7.24
C PRO A 214 6.66 -10.46 -7.19
N CYS A 215 7.17 -10.70 -5.98
CA CYS A 215 8.56 -11.08 -5.72
C CYS A 215 8.63 -12.18 -4.66
N SER A 216 9.83 -12.68 -4.40
CA SER A 216 10.07 -13.71 -3.37
C SER A 216 9.75 -13.26 -1.94
N GLY A 217 9.55 -11.96 -1.70
CA GLY A 217 8.97 -11.43 -0.48
C GLY A 217 9.89 -11.44 0.74
N GLU A 218 11.20 -11.39 0.55
CA GLU A 218 12.20 -11.44 1.63
C GLU A 218 12.03 -10.30 2.66
N GLY A 219 11.52 -9.14 2.24
CA GLY A 219 11.15 -8.01 3.11
C GLY A 219 9.97 -8.29 4.05
N MET A 220 9.29 -9.42 3.90
CA MET A 220 8.22 -9.86 4.81
C MET A 220 8.73 -10.74 5.96
N PHE A 221 9.99 -11.20 5.94
CA PHE A 221 10.53 -12.16 6.92
C PHE A 221 10.38 -11.69 8.38
N ARG A 222 10.47 -10.38 8.62
CA ARG A 222 10.30 -9.80 9.95
C ARG A 222 8.84 -9.76 10.43
N LYS A 223 7.87 -9.68 9.51
CA LYS A 223 6.43 -9.56 9.80
C LYS A 223 5.67 -10.86 9.73
N ASP A 224 6.11 -11.78 8.88
CA ASP A 224 5.38 -13.00 8.55
C ASP A 224 6.33 -14.20 8.54
N PRO A 225 6.36 -15.01 9.63
CA PRO A 225 7.17 -16.22 9.68
C PRO A 225 6.89 -17.20 8.54
N GLN A 226 5.65 -17.24 8.01
CA GLN A 226 5.29 -18.11 6.90
C GLN A 226 6.06 -17.77 5.63
N SER A 227 6.40 -16.48 5.42
CA SER A 227 7.20 -16.06 4.27
C SER A 227 8.61 -16.66 4.26
N ILE A 228 9.18 -16.97 5.44
CA ILE A 228 10.46 -17.67 5.56
C ILE A 228 10.32 -19.13 5.13
N GLU A 229 9.24 -19.79 5.54
CA GLU A 229 8.94 -21.19 5.20
C GLU A 229 8.66 -21.39 3.71
N GLU A 230 8.03 -20.41 3.07
CA GLU A 230 7.69 -20.42 1.64
C GLU A 230 8.87 -20.02 0.74
N TRP A 231 9.93 -19.43 1.30
CA TRP A 231 11.08 -18.98 0.53
C TRP A 231 11.91 -20.15 0.00
N SER A 232 12.34 -20.06 -1.26
CA SER A 232 13.28 -20.99 -1.88
C SER A 232 13.94 -20.37 -3.11
N LEU A 233 15.10 -20.89 -3.52
CA LEU A 233 15.76 -20.49 -4.78
C LEU A 233 14.85 -20.67 -6.00
N GLN A 234 14.03 -21.73 -6.01
CA GLN A 234 13.06 -21.94 -7.09
C GLN A 234 11.97 -20.86 -7.11
N ASN A 235 11.55 -20.37 -5.94
CA ASN A 235 10.59 -19.27 -5.87
C ASN A 235 11.21 -17.96 -6.38
N VAL A 236 12.46 -17.67 -6.02
CA VAL A 236 13.20 -16.51 -6.56
C VAL A 236 13.26 -16.56 -8.09
N GLU A 237 13.61 -17.71 -8.67
CA GLU A 237 13.62 -17.93 -10.13
C GLU A 237 12.22 -17.73 -10.76
N ASN A 238 11.19 -18.31 -10.16
CA ASN A 238 9.81 -18.17 -10.64
C ASN A 238 9.35 -16.71 -10.63
N CYS A 239 9.66 -15.98 -9.56
CA CYS A 239 9.35 -14.55 -9.42
C CYS A 239 10.09 -13.73 -10.48
N TRP A 240 11.39 -13.95 -10.64
CA TRP A 240 12.20 -13.28 -11.66
C TRP A 240 11.62 -13.46 -13.09
N GLN A 241 11.27 -14.70 -13.48
CA GLN A 241 10.64 -14.97 -14.78
C GLN A 241 9.29 -14.25 -14.92
N LEU A 242 8.46 -14.28 -13.87
CA LEU A 242 7.17 -13.61 -13.85
C LEU A 242 7.33 -12.08 -13.99
N GLN A 243 8.28 -11.48 -13.28
CA GLN A 243 8.56 -10.04 -13.34
C GLN A 243 8.91 -9.61 -14.75
N ARG A 244 9.80 -10.33 -15.44
CA ARG A 244 10.15 -10.05 -16.85
C ARG A 244 8.96 -10.16 -17.78
N SER A 245 8.15 -11.20 -17.60
CA SER A 245 6.90 -11.40 -18.36
C SER A 245 5.92 -10.24 -18.17
N ILE A 246 5.73 -9.78 -16.92
CA ILE A 246 4.88 -8.63 -16.59
C ILE A 246 5.37 -7.36 -17.32
N ILE A 247 6.68 -7.10 -17.30
CA ILE A 247 7.27 -5.93 -17.97
C ILE A 247 7.10 -6.03 -19.49
N ALA A 248 7.38 -7.19 -20.09
CA ALA A 248 7.22 -7.41 -21.53
C ALA A 248 5.78 -7.24 -22.01
N ASP A 249 4.81 -7.66 -21.19
CA ASP A 249 3.39 -7.52 -21.49
C ASP A 249 2.90 -6.06 -21.48
N ILE A 250 3.47 -5.22 -20.61
CA ILE A 250 3.00 -3.84 -20.40
C ILE A 250 3.82 -2.76 -21.11
N TRP A 251 5.04 -3.09 -21.59
CA TRP A 251 5.98 -2.11 -22.13
C TRP A 251 5.40 -1.25 -23.26
N ASP A 252 4.57 -1.83 -24.12
CA ASP A 252 3.94 -1.15 -25.25
C ASP A 252 2.84 -0.16 -24.80
N ASN A 253 2.27 -0.36 -23.61
CA ASN A 253 1.33 0.58 -23.00
C ASN A 253 2.03 1.75 -22.31
N LEU A 254 3.35 1.70 -22.08
CA LEU A 254 4.11 2.88 -21.64
C LEU A 254 4.37 3.79 -22.83
N LYS A 255 3.91 5.04 -22.76
CA LYS A 255 4.13 6.04 -23.82
C LYS A 255 5.64 6.33 -23.96
N PRO A 256 6.12 6.69 -25.18
CA PRO A 256 7.45 7.28 -25.33
C PRO A 256 7.64 8.45 -24.37
N GLY A 257 8.79 8.55 -23.71
CA GLY A 257 9.08 9.52 -22.64
C GLY A 257 8.33 9.27 -21.32
N GLY A 258 7.52 8.23 -21.23
CA GLY A 258 6.83 7.79 -20.01
C GLY A 258 7.79 7.17 -19.00
N ILE A 259 7.35 7.10 -17.74
CA ILE A 259 8.13 6.57 -16.62
C ILE A 259 7.52 5.27 -16.09
N LEU A 260 8.35 4.24 -15.96
CA LEU A 260 8.08 3.02 -15.24
C LEU A 260 8.77 3.07 -13.88
N ILE A 261 8.02 2.94 -12.80
CA ILE A 261 8.53 2.81 -11.44
C ILE A 261 8.45 1.32 -11.08
N TYR A 262 9.60 0.65 -11.08
CA TYR A 262 9.72 -0.75 -10.70
C TYR A 262 9.99 -0.85 -9.20
N SER A 263 9.28 -1.73 -8.49
CA SER A 263 9.58 -2.02 -7.09
C SER A 263 9.32 -3.47 -6.70
N THR A 264 10.07 -3.95 -5.72
CA THR A 264 9.92 -5.26 -5.08
C THR A 264 10.05 -5.09 -3.56
N CYS A 265 9.52 -6.04 -2.79
CA CYS A 265 9.83 -6.17 -1.36
C CYS A 265 10.81 -7.32 -1.10
N THR A 266 11.86 -7.43 -1.93
CA THR A 266 12.92 -8.43 -1.79
C THR A 266 14.30 -7.78 -1.67
N PHE A 267 15.33 -8.55 -1.34
CA PHE A 267 16.70 -8.04 -1.15
C PHE A 267 17.69 -8.55 -2.18
N ASN A 268 17.38 -9.65 -2.87
CA ASN A 268 18.31 -10.23 -3.83
C ASN A 268 18.49 -9.37 -5.10
N ALA A 269 19.71 -9.36 -5.65
CA ALA A 269 20.01 -8.59 -6.86
C ALA A 269 19.38 -9.20 -8.13
N HIS A 270 19.00 -10.48 -8.08
CA HIS A 270 18.46 -11.21 -9.22
C HIS A 270 17.11 -10.66 -9.66
N GLU A 271 16.19 -10.43 -8.71
CA GLU A 271 14.89 -9.79 -8.92
C GLU A 271 14.99 -8.26 -9.04
N ASP A 272 16.10 -7.68 -8.58
CA ASP A 272 16.31 -6.23 -8.48
C ASP A 272 17.27 -5.72 -9.57
N GLU A 273 18.55 -5.43 -9.26
CA GLU A 273 19.46 -4.75 -10.19
C GLU A 273 19.70 -5.53 -11.49
N GLU A 274 19.80 -6.86 -11.44
CA GLU A 274 19.95 -7.69 -12.64
C GLU A 274 18.71 -7.61 -13.53
N ASN A 275 17.52 -7.49 -12.92
CA ASN A 275 16.28 -7.33 -13.65
C ASN A 275 16.16 -5.93 -14.26
N ILE A 276 16.56 -4.89 -13.52
CA ILE A 276 16.65 -3.53 -14.05
C ILE A 276 17.65 -3.46 -15.22
N ALA A 277 18.82 -4.08 -15.09
CA ALA A 277 19.81 -4.14 -16.15
C ALA A 277 19.26 -4.82 -17.40
N TRP A 278 18.48 -5.90 -17.24
CA TRP A 278 17.76 -6.54 -18.35
C TRP A 278 16.76 -5.60 -19.02
N ILE A 279 15.94 -4.86 -18.26
CA ILE A 279 14.98 -3.91 -18.85
C ILE A 279 15.71 -2.89 -19.73
N LEU A 280 16.82 -2.33 -19.26
CA LEU A 280 17.59 -1.32 -19.99
C LEU A 280 18.33 -1.87 -21.22
N ASN A 281 18.62 -3.16 -21.26
CA ASN A 281 19.28 -3.81 -22.39
C ASN A 281 18.28 -4.26 -23.47
N GLU A 282 17.12 -4.77 -23.05
CA GLU A 282 16.07 -5.23 -23.98
C GLU A 282 15.27 -4.07 -24.58
N TYR A 283 15.10 -2.99 -23.81
CA TYR A 283 14.25 -1.89 -24.19
C TYR A 283 15.01 -0.57 -24.24
N ASP A 284 14.63 0.27 -25.21
CA ASP A 284 15.16 1.63 -25.39
C ASP A 284 14.73 2.52 -24.21
N ALA A 285 15.56 2.53 -23.15
CA ALA A 285 15.26 3.16 -21.88
C ALA A 285 16.51 3.57 -21.08
N GLU A 286 16.31 4.49 -20.14
CA GLU A 286 17.33 4.97 -19.22
C GLU A 286 16.84 4.96 -17.77
N LEU A 287 17.78 4.92 -16.83
CA LEU A 287 17.48 5.10 -15.41
C LEU A 287 17.45 6.59 -15.07
N LEU A 288 16.51 6.97 -14.21
CA LEU A 288 16.39 8.30 -13.65
C LEU A 288 16.71 8.27 -12.15
N SER A 289 17.29 9.36 -11.66
CA SER A 289 17.48 9.60 -10.24
C SER A 289 16.52 10.66 -9.71
N VAL A 290 16.14 10.49 -8.43
CA VAL A 290 15.54 11.52 -7.58
C VAL A 290 16.53 11.90 -6.48
N PRO A 291 16.49 13.16 -5.99
CA PRO A 291 17.33 13.58 -4.88
C PRO A 291 16.93 12.83 -3.60
N THR A 292 17.93 12.46 -2.79
CA THR A 292 17.74 11.84 -1.47
C THR A 292 18.65 12.52 -0.46
N GLU A 293 18.27 12.51 0.81
CA GLU A 293 19.14 12.98 1.88
C GLU A 293 19.89 11.81 2.52
N GLU A 294 21.15 12.03 2.89
CA GLU A 294 21.99 11.03 3.56
C GLU A 294 21.33 10.50 4.85
N ALA A 295 20.63 11.38 5.59
CA ALA A 295 19.90 11.04 6.80
C ALA A 295 18.77 10.02 6.60
N TRP A 296 18.29 9.82 5.37
CA TRP A 296 17.27 8.81 5.06
C TRP A 296 17.87 7.41 4.98
N ASN A 297 19.21 7.30 4.96
CA ASN A 297 19.95 6.04 4.95
C ASN A 297 19.56 5.09 3.80
N ILE A 298 19.10 5.62 2.66
CA ILE A 298 18.73 4.82 1.49
C ILE A 298 20.02 4.29 0.84
N THR A 299 20.04 3.00 0.55
CA THR A 299 21.18 2.32 -0.07
C THR A 299 21.04 2.33 -1.60
N GLY A 300 22.15 2.50 -2.31
CA GLY A 300 22.19 2.39 -3.78
C GLY A 300 22.22 0.93 -4.25
N SER A 301 22.76 0.71 -5.46
CA SER A 301 23.04 -0.63 -5.99
C SER A 301 23.97 -1.41 -5.06
N LEU A 302 23.70 -2.71 -4.88
CA LEU A 302 24.56 -3.63 -4.14
C LEU A 302 25.50 -4.44 -5.05
N ILE A 303 25.33 -4.33 -6.37
CA ILE A 303 26.24 -4.93 -7.35
C ILE A 303 26.98 -3.85 -8.15
N ASP A 304 28.23 -4.12 -8.46
CA ASP A 304 29.09 -3.23 -9.22
C ASP A 304 28.80 -3.31 -10.72
N ASN A 305 28.64 -2.14 -11.35
CA ASN A 305 28.50 -1.98 -12.81
C ASN A 305 27.52 -2.99 -13.47
N PRO A 306 26.21 -2.99 -13.11
CA PRO A 306 25.25 -3.99 -13.59
C PRO A 306 25.14 -4.05 -15.12
N LEU A 307 25.43 -2.93 -15.78
CA LEU A 307 25.32 -2.74 -17.22
C LEU A 307 26.63 -2.98 -17.98
N LYS A 308 27.73 -3.19 -17.26
CA LYS A 308 29.07 -3.45 -17.80
C LYS A 308 29.64 -2.33 -18.68
N ASP A 309 29.07 -1.13 -18.62
CA ASP A 309 29.47 0.05 -19.41
C ASP A 309 29.92 1.24 -18.54
N GLY A 310 29.91 1.09 -17.21
CA GLY A 310 30.39 2.09 -16.26
C GLY A 310 29.42 3.25 -16.00
N ARG A 311 28.22 3.23 -16.58
CA ARG A 311 27.21 4.26 -16.34
C ARG A 311 26.64 4.15 -14.92
N GLU A 312 26.16 5.27 -14.40
CA GLU A 312 25.49 5.29 -13.09
C GLU A 312 24.24 4.39 -13.09
N PHE A 313 23.99 3.77 -11.94
CA PHE A 313 22.87 2.86 -11.73
C PHE A 313 22.02 3.31 -10.53
N PRO A 314 21.29 4.43 -10.66
CA PRO A 314 20.53 5.00 -9.54
C PRO A 314 19.32 4.11 -9.22
N VAL A 315 19.44 3.38 -8.12
CA VAL A 315 18.40 2.53 -7.53
C VAL A 315 18.34 2.78 -6.03
N TYR A 316 17.20 2.46 -5.41
CA TYR A 316 16.91 2.85 -4.04
C TYR A 316 16.51 1.61 -3.23
N ARG A 317 17.36 1.24 -2.28
CA ARG A 317 17.18 0.11 -1.35
C ARG A 317 16.94 0.62 0.06
N PHE A 318 15.82 0.21 0.62
CA PHE A 318 15.52 0.35 2.03
C PHE A 318 15.84 -0.99 2.69
N ILE A 319 16.72 -1.00 3.69
CA ILE A 319 17.22 -2.22 4.32
C ILE A 319 16.97 -2.10 5.83
N PRO A 320 16.32 -3.10 6.47
CA PRO A 320 16.21 -3.17 7.93
C PRO A 320 17.51 -2.87 8.66
N GLY A 321 17.43 -2.16 9.77
CA GLY A 321 18.59 -1.76 10.58
C GLY A 321 19.39 -0.59 10.00
N LYS A 322 19.27 -0.29 8.70
CA LYS A 322 19.86 0.90 8.07
C LYS A 322 18.82 1.99 7.86
N THR A 323 17.64 1.64 7.33
CA THR A 323 16.50 2.56 7.20
C THR A 323 15.34 2.06 8.08
N ARG A 324 14.59 2.98 8.70
CA ARG A 324 13.42 2.62 9.53
C ARG A 324 12.24 2.17 8.66
N GLY A 325 12.23 0.90 8.29
CA GLY A 325 11.21 0.25 7.47
C GLY A 325 11.49 -1.24 7.28
N GLU A 326 10.65 -1.96 6.53
CA GLU A 326 10.78 -3.43 6.32
C GLU A 326 11.76 -3.82 5.23
N GLY A 327 11.78 -3.12 4.11
CA GLY A 327 12.50 -3.59 2.93
C GLY A 327 11.76 -3.29 1.65
N ILE A 328 12.37 -2.48 0.79
CA ILE A 328 11.88 -2.26 -0.57
C ILE A 328 13.05 -1.92 -1.47
N PHE A 329 12.99 -2.39 -2.71
CA PHE A 329 13.81 -1.90 -3.82
C PHE A 329 12.94 -1.04 -4.74
N MET A 330 13.50 0.04 -5.28
CA MET A 330 12.82 0.87 -6.27
C MET A 330 13.79 1.39 -7.33
N ALA A 331 13.37 1.33 -8.59
CA ALA A 331 14.06 1.93 -9.73
C ALA A 331 13.09 2.75 -10.58
N ILE A 332 13.58 3.83 -11.16
CA ILE A 332 12.79 4.75 -11.99
C ILE A 332 13.36 4.69 -13.39
N ILE A 333 12.57 4.21 -14.34
CA ILE A 333 13.00 3.94 -15.70
C ILE A 333 12.20 4.83 -16.65
N ARG A 334 12.88 5.57 -17.52
CA ARG A 334 12.24 6.36 -18.58
C ARG A 334 12.38 5.61 -19.90
N LYS A 335 11.26 5.39 -20.57
CA LYS A 335 11.25 4.94 -21.97
C LYS A 335 11.72 6.11 -22.83
N HIS A 336 12.68 5.88 -23.72
CA HIS A 336 13.16 6.93 -24.62
C HIS A 336 12.05 7.40 -25.57
N GLY A 337 12.27 8.60 -26.14
CA GLY A 337 11.30 9.32 -26.96
C GLY A 337 10.62 10.48 -26.21
N GLU A 338 9.83 11.26 -26.95
CA GLU A 338 9.20 12.47 -26.42
C GLU A 338 7.77 12.20 -25.92
N ASN A 339 7.51 12.55 -24.65
CA ASN A 339 6.15 12.60 -24.12
C ASN A 339 5.63 14.04 -24.07
N LYS A 340 4.72 14.38 -24.97
CA LYS A 340 4.10 15.71 -25.00
C LYS A 340 3.32 16.04 -23.72
N THR A 341 2.87 15.04 -22.93
CA THR A 341 2.15 15.26 -21.67
C THR A 341 3.02 15.93 -20.60
N PHE A 342 4.32 15.64 -20.57
CA PHE A 342 5.25 16.27 -19.60
C PHE A 342 5.68 17.68 -20.03
N ILE A 343 5.45 18.06 -21.29
CA ILE A 343 5.82 19.36 -21.86
C ILE A 343 4.60 20.31 -21.89
N ASN A 344 3.43 19.80 -22.28
CA ASN A 344 2.21 20.59 -22.46
C ASN A 344 1.14 20.17 -21.45
N LYS A 345 0.42 21.16 -20.91
CA LYS A 345 -0.77 20.90 -20.10
C LYS A 345 -1.83 20.24 -20.98
N THR A 346 -2.14 18.98 -20.69
CA THR A 346 -3.08 18.18 -21.46
C THR A 346 -4.26 17.79 -20.58
N THR A 347 -5.49 17.95 -21.07
CA THR A 347 -6.68 17.45 -20.37
C THR A 347 -6.86 15.97 -20.69
N ILE A 348 -7.06 15.16 -19.66
CA ILE A 348 -7.30 13.71 -19.81
C ILE A 348 -8.79 13.49 -20.07
N ASP A 349 -9.10 12.86 -21.19
CA ASP A 349 -10.45 12.39 -21.51
C ASP A 349 -10.71 11.05 -20.82
N VAL A 350 -11.20 11.13 -19.57
CA VAL A 350 -11.45 9.97 -18.71
C VAL A 350 -12.53 9.06 -19.30
N ASP A 351 -13.60 9.63 -19.85
CA ASP A 351 -14.71 8.87 -20.43
C ASP A 351 -14.22 8.03 -21.61
N LYS A 352 -13.42 8.62 -22.50
CA LYS A 352 -12.81 7.89 -23.62
C LYS A 352 -11.87 6.78 -23.13
N ALA A 353 -11.07 7.04 -22.09
CA ALA A 353 -10.19 6.02 -21.51
C ALA A 353 -11.00 4.85 -20.92
N ILE A 354 -12.10 5.12 -20.20
CA ILE A 354 -12.99 4.09 -19.65
C ILE A 354 -13.71 3.31 -20.75
N VAL A 355 -14.20 3.99 -21.80
CA VAL A 355 -14.82 3.33 -22.96
C VAL A 355 -13.82 2.42 -23.67
N GLU A 356 -12.58 2.87 -23.86
CA GLU A 356 -11.53 2.04 -24.46
C GLU A 356 -11.18 0.85 -23.57
N ALA A 357 -11.02 1.06 -22.26
CA ALA A 357 -10.78 -0.01 -21.29
C ALA A 357 -11.89 -1.07 -21.34
N ARG A 358 -13.17 -0.68 -21.33
CA ARG A 358 -14.31 -1.61 -21.34
C ARG A 358 -14.36 -2.55 -22.55
N LYS A 359 -13.67 -2.23 -23.66
CA LYS A 359 -13.62 -3.10 -24.84
C LYS A 359 -12.85 -4.40 -24.57
N ARG A 360 -11.86 -4.39 -23.67
CA ARG A 360 -10.92 -5.50 -23.47
C ARG A 360 -10.62 -5.83 -22.01
N LEU A 361 -10.91 -4.90 -21.09
CA LEU A 361 -10.61 -5.03 -19.68
C LEU A 361 -11.90 -5.16 -18.86
N ARG A 362 -11.84 -6.01 -17.83
CA ARG A 362 -12.82 -6.04 -16.77
C ARG A 362 -12.57 -4.90 -15.78
N ILE A 363 -13.51 -3.97 -15.69
CA ILE A 363 -13.52 -2.88 -14.69
C ILE A 363 -14.42 -3.30 -13.53
N LEU A 364 -13.90 -3.25 -12.30
CA LEU A 364 -14.64 -3.58 -11.07
C LEU A 364 -15.33 -2.36 -10.46
N SER A 365 -14.64 -1.21 -10.47
CA SER A 365 -15.19 0.05 -9.97
C SER A 365 -14.53 1.22 -10.69
N HIS A 366 -15.26 2.32 -10.82
CA HIS A 366 -14.78 3.58 -11.34
C HIS A 366 -15.72 4.68 -10.84
N GLY A 367 -15.14 5.75 -10.28
CA GLY A 367 -15.91 6.88 -9.77
C GLY A 367 -16.84 6.54 -8.60
N VAL A 368 -17.72 7.49 -8.30
CA VAL A 368 -18.82 7.33 -7.36
C VAL A 368 -20.00 6.69 -8.09
N LYS A 369 -20.60 5.67 -7.48
CA LYS A 369 -21.74 4.98 -8.08
C LYS A 369 -23.04 5.71 -7.78
N ASP A 370 -23.95 5.67 -8.74
CA ASP A 370 -25.31 6.15 -8.54
C ASP A 370 -26.08 5.30 -7.52
N GLY A 371 -27.08 5.91 -6.89
CA GLY A 371 -28.01 5.20 -6.02
C GLY A 371 -28.88 4.18 -6.77
N MET A 372 -29.30 3.13 -6.06
CA MET A 372 -30.19 2.10 -6.59
C MET A 372 -31.65 2.46 -6.33
N GLN A 373 -32.48 2.45 -7.38
CA GLN A 373 -33.93 2.60 -7.24
C GLN A 373 -34.53 1.39 -6.51
N LYS A 374 -35.18 1.61 -5.36
CA LYS A 374 -35.91 0.59 -4.60
C LYS A 374 -37.33 1.06 -4.29
N GLY A 375 -38.27 0.63 -5.13
CA GLY A 375 -39.66 1.11 -5.09
C GLY A 375 -39.73 2.60 -5.45
N LYS A 376 -40.31 3.43 -4.57
CA LYS A 376 -40.38 4.89 -4.76
C LYS A 376 -39.14 5.66 -4.26
N ASN A 377 -38.18 4.98 -3.63
CA ASN A 377 -37.01 5.63 -3.04
C ASN A 377 -35.74 5.28 -3.82
N VAL A 378 -34.81 6.22 -3.90
CA VAL A 378 -33.42 5.97 -4.33
C VAL A 378 -32.58 5.73 -3.08
N ILE A 379 -31.89 4.59 -3.01
CA ILE A 379 -30.91 4.30 -1.95
C ILE A 379 -29.55 4.71 -2.49
N PRO A 380 -28.87 5.72 -1.89
CA PRO A 380 -27.54 6.11 -2.35
C PRO A 380 -26.56 4.95 -2.21
N ASP A 381 -25.66 4.81 -3.17
CA ASP A 381 -24.55 3.88 -3.03
C ASP A 381 -23.60 4.37 -1.93
N HIS A 382 -22.99 3.43 -1.21
CA HIS A 382 -22.12 3.75 -0.09
C HIS A 382 -20.89 4.58 -0.51
N THR A 383 -20.44 4.45 -1.76
CA THR A 383 -19.35 5.28 -2.32
C THR A 383 -19.67 6.78 -2.30
N LEU A 384 -20.95 7.16 -2.35
CA LEU A 384 -21.37 8.55 -2.25
C LEU A 384 -21.04 9.15 -0.87
N ALA A 385 -21.22 8.37 0.19
CA ALA A 385 -20.88 8.81 1.54
C ALA A 385 -19.36 9.01 1.70
N LEU A 386 -18.57 8.09 1.14
CA LEU A 386 -17.12 8.11 1.29
C LEU A 386 -16.39 9.01 0.28
N SER A 387 -17.07 9.49 -0.76
CA SER A 387 -16.50 10.43 -1.72
C SER A 387 -16.06 11.73 -1.06
N PHE A 388 -14.86 12.22 -1.36
CA PHE A 388 -14.42 13.52 -0.84
C PHE A 388 -15.04 14.71 -1.59
N SER A 389 -15.32 14.56 -2.89
CA SER A 389 -15.73 15.65 -3.78
C SER A 389 -17.25 15.81 -3.91
N THR A 390 -18.03 14.77 -3.61
CA THR A 390 -19.48 14.80 -3.92
C THR A 390 -20.29 15.56 -2.87
N ASP A 391 -21.29 16.31 -3.33
CA ASP A 391 -22.25 16.97 -2.45
C ASP A 391 -23.13 15.95 -1.72
N LYS A 392 -23.23 16.11 -0.41
CA LYS A 392 -24.00 15.25 0.50
C LYS A 392 -25.11 16.02 1.22
N SER A 393 -25.32 17.29 0.88
CA SER A 393 -26.27 18.21 1.52
C SER A 393 -27.73 17.72 1.50
N ALA A 394 -28.06 16.84 0.54
CA ALA A 394 -29.38 16.21 0.44
C ALA A 394 -29.71 15.25 1.60
N TYR A 395 -28.72 14.82 2.37
CA TYR A 395 -28.87 13.86 3.46
C TYR A 395 -28.58 14.54 4.80
N PRO A 396 -29.52 14.53 5.77
CA PRO A 396 -29.25 15.05 7.10
C PRO A 396 -28.04 14.35 7.72
N ASN A 397 -27.12 15.17 8.23
CA ASN A 397 -25.91 14.71 8.89
C ASN A 397 -26.22 14.34 10.35
N VAL A 398 -25.74 13.19 10.80
CA VAL A 398 -25.97 12.68 12.15
C VAL A 398 -24.64 12.19 12.71
N GLU A 399 -24.07 12.98 13.60
CA GLU A 399 -22.86 12.64 14.35
C GLU A 399 -23.18 11.54 15.37
N VAL A 400 -22.37 10.48 15.39
CA VAL A 400 -22.55 9.35 16.30
C VAL A 400 -21.35 9.16 17.20
N ASP A 401 -21.59 8.59 18.39
CA ASP A 401 -20.50 8.20 19.29
C ASP A 401 -19.74 6.97 18.76
N TYR A 402 -18.65 6.64 19.45
CA TYR A 402 -17.79 5.51 19.08
C TYR A 402 -18.56 4.18 19.07
N GLN A 403 -19.37 3.92 20.10
CA GLN A 403 -20.10 2.65 20.24
C GLN A 403 -21.08 2.44 19.08
N THR A 404 -21.80 3.50 18.73
CA THR A 404 -22.75 3.51 17.61
C THR A 404 -22.02 3.38 16.27
N ALA A 405 -20.88 4.05 16.09
CA ALA A 405 -20.05 3.91 14.88
C ALA A 405 -19.55 2.47 14.70
N ILE A 406 -19.08 1.82 15.77
CA ILE A 406 -18.63 0.42 15.72
C ILE A 406 -19.80 -0.53 15.46
N ALA A 407 -20.94 -0.37 16.12
CA ALA A 407 -22.14 -1.15 15.84
C ALA A 407 -22.56 -0.99 14.36
N TYR A 408 -22.50 0.23 13.83
CA TYR A 408 -22.76 0.50 12.42
C TYR A 408 -21.78 -0.26 11.50
N LEU A 409 -20.47 -0.14 11.72
CA LEU A 409 -19.43 -0.79 10.90
C LEU A 409 -19.42 -2.32 11.03
N ARG A 410 -20.01 -2.87 12.09
CA ARG A 410 -20.24 -4.31 12.28
C ARG A 410 -21.52 -4.81 11.62
N HIS A 411 -22.28 -3.90 11.01
CA HIS A 411 -23.60 -4.16 10.42
C HIS A 411 -24.65 -4.57 11.47
N GLU A 412 -24.51 -4.08 12.71
CA GLU A 412 -25.44 -4.30 13.81
C GLU A 412 -26.59 -3.27 13.79
N ALA A 413 -27.61 -3.51 14.61
CA ALA A 413 -28.68 -2.55 14.81
C ALA A 413 -28.17 -1.35 15.60
N ILE A 414 -28.45 -0.14 15.11
CA ILE A 414 -28.07 1.10 15.77
C ILE A 414 -29.31 1.82 16.31
N VAL A 415 -29.14 2.46 17.47
CA VAL A 415 -30.15 3.32 18.09
C VAL A 415 -29.71 4.76 17.88
N LEU A 416 -30.62 5.58 17.36
CA LEU A 416 -30.39 6.99 17.10
C LEU A 416 -31.26 7.83 18.02
N SER A 417 -30.85 9.07 18.27
CA SER A 417 -31.62 9.98 19.11
C SER A 417 -33.01 10.26 18.53
N SER A 418 -33.99 10.48 19.40
CA SER A 418 -35.41 10.64 19.03
C SER A 418 -35.71 11.83 18.12
N ASP A 419 -34.84 12.85 18.12
CA ASP A 419 -34.87 14.04 17.27
C ASP A 419 -34.23 13.81 15.89
N THR A 420 -33.60 12.66 15.67
CA THR A 420 -32.98 12.34 14.37
C THR A 420 -34.04 12.31 13.26
N PRO A 421 -33.83 13.03 12.14
CA PRO A 421 -34.77 13.02 11.02
C PRO A 421 -35.06 11.62 10.50
N ARG A 422 -36.33 11.35 10.15
CA ARG A 422 -36.71 10.11 9.45
C ARG A 422 -36.26 10.18 8.00
N GLY A 423 -35.90 9.03 7.42
CA GLY A 423 -35.42 8.94 6.05
C GLY A 423 -33.99 8.45 5.96
N ILE A 424 -33.33 8.71 4.84
CA ILE A 424 -31.92 8.37 4.64
C ILE A 424 -31.08 9.50 5.24
N ILE A 425 -30.17 9.13 6.13
CA ILE A 425 -29.28 10.04 6.85
C ILE A 425 -27.83 9.64 6.60
N LEU A 426 -26.95 10.62 6.64
CA LEU A 426 -25.50 10.41 6.57
C LEU A 426 -24.95 10.34 8.00
N LEU A 427 -24.37 9.21 8.37
CA LEU A 427 -23.70 9.06 9.66
C LEU A 427 -22.28 9.61 9.58
N THR A 428 -21.87 10.38 10.58
CA THR A 428 -20.51 10.85 10.76
C THR A 428 -19.92 10.42 12.10
N TYR A 429 -18.60 10.24 12.12
CA TYR A 429 -17.82 10.05 13.33
C TYR A 429 -16.62 10.99 13.32
N LYS A 430 -16.48 11.82 14.36
CA LYS A 430 -15.55 12.95 14.43
C LYS A 430 -15.66 13.87 13.21
N GLY A 431 -16.87 14.08 12.70
CA GLY A 431 -17.13 14.87 11.49
C GLY A 431 -16.82 14.17 10.16
N TYR A 432 -16.29 12.94 10.17
CA TYR A 432 -16.00 12.19 8.95
C TYR A 432 -17.16 11.26 8.57
N PRO A 433 -17.64 11.29 7.32
CA PRO A 433 -18.66 10.36 6.85
C PRO A 433 -18.22 8.90 6.97
N ILE A 434 -19.01 8.09 7.67
CA ILE A 434 -18.81 6.63 7.78
C ILE A 434 -19.82 5.84 6.94
N GLY A 435 -20.91 6.48 6.49
CA GLY A 435 -21.87 5.87 5.56
C GLY A 435 -23.32 6.32 5.78
N PHE A 436 -24.27 5.59 5.20
CA PHE A 436 -25.69 5.92 5.29
C PHE A 436 -26.44 4.97 6.22
N ALA A 437 -27.51 5.48 6.84
CA ALA A 437 -28.53 4.67 7.49
C ALA A 437 -29.92 5.14 7.07
N LYS A 438 -30.92 4.28 7.15
CA LYS A 438 -32.33 4.66 6.95
C LYS A 438 -33.05 4.66 8.29
N ASN A 439 -33.25 5.84 8.87
CA ASN A 439 -33.99 6.03 10.11
C ASN A 439 -35.50 5.92 9.89
N LEU A 440 -36.16 5.06 10.66
CA LEU A 440 -37.61 4.85 10.67
C LEU A 440 -38.29 5.48 11.89
N GLY A 441 -37.52 6.11 12.79
CA GLY A 441 -37.98 6.72 14.04
C GLY A 441 -37.78 5.81 15.24
N ASN A 442 -38.29 4.57 15.19
CA ASN A 442 -38.10 3.59 16.28
C ASN A 442 -36.85 2.70 16.11
N ARG A 443 -36.30 2.65 14.90
CA ARG A 443 -35.10 1.89 14.53
C ARG A 443 -34.45 2.49 13.29
N ALA A 444 -33.17 2.23 13.09
CA ALA A 444 -32.49 2.54 11.84
C ALA A 444 -32.07 1.27 11.11
N ASN A 445 -32.31 1.21 9.79
CA ASN A 445 -31.72 0.18 8.96
C ASN A 445 -30.28 0.60 8.62
N ASN A 446 -29.34 -0.24 8.97
CA ASN A 446 -27.95 -0.10 8.61
C ASN A 446 -27.76 -0.33 7.10
N LEU A 447 -27.16 0.63 6.39
CA LEU A 447 -26.89 0.53 4.95
C LEU A 447 -25.38 0.40 4.66
N TYR A 448 -24.57 0.06 5.67
CA TYR A 448 -23.17 -0.27 5.47
C TYR A 448 -23.06 -1.53 4.59
N PRO A 449 -22.09 -1.61 3.65
CA PRO A 449 -21.92 -2.82 2.85
C PRO A 449 -21.63 -4.05 3.72
N GLN A 450 -22.48 -5.07 3.60
CA GLN A 450 -22.43 -6.29 4.41
C GLN A 450 -21.08 -7.02 4.30
N GLU A 451 -20.45 -6.96 3.13
CA GLU A 451 -19.16 -7.54 2.81
C GLU A 451 -17.97 -6.80 3.46
N TRP A 452 -18.12 -5.51 3.81
CA TRP A 452 -17.08 -4.67 4.42
C TRP A 452 -17.14 -4.66 5.95
N ARG A 453 -18.11 -5.37 6.54
CA ARG A 453 -18.32 -5.37 8.00
C ARG A 453 -17.08 -5.81 8.75
N ILE A 454 -16.87 -5.22 9.92
CA ILE A 454 -15.92 -5.74 10.90
C ILE A 454 -16.43 -7.12 11.37
N LYS A 455 -15.63 -8.17 11.14
CA LYS A 455 -15.99 -9.55 11.50
C LYS A 455 -15.46 -9.99 12.86
N SER A 456 -14.44 -9.31 13.38
CA SER A 456 -13.84 -9.63 14.68
C SER A 456 -14.88 -9.48 15.80
N THR A 457 -14.94 -10.41 16.75
CA THR A 457 -15.85 -10.34 17.91
C THR A 457 -15.26 -9.61 19.11
N HIS A 458 -13.94 -9.40 19.14
CA HIS A 458 -13.24 -8.78 20.26
C HIS A 458 -13.11 -7.27 20.05
N ILE A 459 -14.02 -6.50 20.64
CA ILE A 459 -13.97 -5.03 20.65
C ILE A 459 -13.04 -4.60 21.79
N PRO A 460 -12.05 -3.72 21.53
CA PRO A 460 -11.21 -3.17 22.59
C PRO A 460 -12.02 -2.34 23.58
N ASP A 461 -11.73 -2.47 24.88
CA ASP A 461 -12.38 -1.68 25.94
C ASP A 461 -12.00 -0.19 25.83
N GLU A 462 -10.74 0.11 25.49
CA GLU A 462 -10.21 1.45 25.28
C GLU A 462 -9.63 1.59 23.86
N PRO A 463 -10.41 2.10 22.89
CA PRO A 463 -9.94 2.24 21.52
C PRO A 463 -9.04 3.46 21.36
N LEU A 464 -7.80 3.22 20.91
CA LEU A 464 -6.90 4.30 20.53
C LEU A 464 -7.18 4.76 19.09
N VAL A 465 -7.91 5.87 18.97
CA VAL A 465 -8.31 6.47 17.69
C VAL A 465 -7.19 7.34 17.14
N LEU A 466 -7.00 7.34 15.82
CA LEU A 466 -5.87 8.00 15.18
C LEU A 466 -5.89 9.54 15.27
N LEU A 467 -7.06 10.18 15.14
CA LEU A 467 -7.20 11.65 15.10
C LEU A 467 -8.04 12.19 16.25
#